data_AF-A0A0R2U9R1-F1
#
_entry.id   AF-A0A0R2U9R1-F1
#
_cell.length_a   1.000
_cell.length_b   1.000
_cell.length_c   1.000
_cell.angle_alpha   90.00
_cell.angle_beta   90.00
_cell.angle_gamma   90.00
#
_symmetry.space_group_name_H-M   'P 1'
#
loop_
_entity.id
_entity.type
_entity.pdbx_description
1 polymer ?
#
loop_
_entity_poly.entity_id
_entity_poly.type
_entity_poly.pdbx_seq_one_letter_code
_entity_poly.pdbx_strand_id
1 'polypeptide(L)'
;MKNPVKTGDDYESYSINYSGDSFQPALAIDNEMKGYNSTRMSLWMPFNKSKLGFIFQQSQELSSGIEKNEQIISFAKEVSGQRHDKTLICILKHEN
;
A
#
# COMPACT_ATOMS: atom_id res chain seq x y z
N MET A 1 -19.67 15.93 21.12
CA MET A 1 -18.43 16.65 21.40
C MET A 1 -17.59 16.59 20.12
N LYS A 2 -17.30 17.74 19.48
CA LYS A 2 -16.34 17.78 18.38
C LYS A 2 -14.95 17.60 18.98
N ASN A 3 -14.17 16.66 18.45
CA ASN A 3 -12.77 16.55 18.82
C ASN A 3 -12.09 17.88 18.49
N PRO A 4 -11.30 18.49 19.41
CA PRO A 4 -10.57 19.69 19.09
C PRO A 4 -9.62 19.40 17.92
N VAL A 5 -9.74 20.18 16.84
CA VAL A 5 -8.82 20.12 15.71
C VAL A 5 -7.48 20.61 16.22
N LYS A 6 -6.50 19.72 16.34
CA LYS A 6 -5.12 20.12 16.59
C LYS A 6 -4.64 20.94 15.41
N THR A 7 -4.34 22.21 15.66
CA THR A 7 -3.65 23.10 14.74
C THR A 7 -2.14 22.90 14.90
N GLY A 8 -1.56 22.10 14.01
CA GLY A 8 -0.11 21.91 13.82
C GLY A 8 0.11 20.86 12.73
N ASP A 9 0.92 21.18 11.70
CA ASP A 9 1.23 20.33 10.54
C ASP A 9 2.10 19.10 10.87
N ASP A 10 2.02 18.61 12.11
CA ASP A 10 2.84 17.50 12.59
C ASP A 10 2.14 16.19 12.25
N TYR A 11 2.57 15.57 11.15
CA TYR A 11 2.22 14.19 10.82
C TYR A 11 3.40 13.27 11.12
N GLU A 12 3.10 12.04 11.51
CA GLU A 12 4.11 11.01 11.72
C GLU A 12 3.94 9.92 10.68
N SER A 13 5.04 9.43 10.12
CA SER A 13 5.02 8.30 9.20
C SER A 13 6.16 7.36 9.52
N TYR A 14 5.82 6.10 9.68
CA TYR A 14 6.75 5.02 9.96
C TYR A 14 6.57 3.94 8.92
N SER A 15 7.68 3.44 8.38
CA SER A 15 7.62 2.29 7.49
C SER A 15 8.80 1.35 7.71
N ILE A 16 8.52 0.08 7.51
CA ILE A 16 9.51 -0.98 7.44
C ILE A 16 9.29 -1.75 6.15
N ASN A 17 10.38 -2.05 5.46
CA ASN A 17 10.37 -2.89 4.28
C ASN A 17 11.50 -3.92 4.38
N TYR A 18 11.27 -5.08 3.77
CA TYR A 18 12.29 -6.07 3.54
C TYR A 18 12.24 -6.48 2.08
N SER A 19 13.41 -6.61 1.45
CA SER A 19 13.52 -6.97 0.03
C SER A 19 14.39 -8.21 -0.10
N GLY A 20 13.78 -9.37 0.13
CA GLY A 20 14.40 -10.68 -0.12
C GLY A 20 14.02 -11.23 -1.50
N ASP A 21 14.80 -12.21 -1.97
CA ASP A 21 14.56 -12.85 -3.26
C ASP A 21 13.27 -13.68 -3.28
N SER A 22 12.89 -14.26 -2.14
CA SER A 22 11.71 -15.11 -2.00
C SER A 22 10.43 -14.35 -1.66
N PHE A 23 10.53 -13.19 -1.01
CA PHE A 23 9.39 -12.34 -0.69
C PHE A 23 9.85 -10.94 -0.28
N GLN A 24 8.96 -9.95 -0.47
CA GLN A 24 9.20 -8.56 -0.11
C GLN A 24 7.97 -8.02 0.64
N PRO A 25 7.95 -8.11 1.99
CA PRO A 25 6.90 -7.54 2.80
C PRO A 25 7.20 -6.07 3.13
N ALA A 26 6.15 -5.27 3.30
CA ALA A 26 6.27 -3.94 3.87
C ALA A 26 5.09 -3.61 4.78
N LEU A 27 5.33 -2.77 5.77
CA LEU A 27 4.33 -2.17 6.64
C LEU A 27 4.58 -0.67 6.72
N ALA A 28 3.53 0.13 6.59
CA ALA A 28 3.55 1.57 6.80
C ALA A 28 2.40 1.99 7.71
N ILE A 29 2.66 2.94 8.60
CA ILE A 29 1.69 3.57 9.49
C ILE A 29 1.88 5.07 9.34
N ASP A 30 0.80 5.76 8.98
CA ASP A 30 0.75 7.20 8.82
C ASP A 30 -0.27 7.77 9.80
N ASN A 31 0.17 8.67 10.69
CA ASN A 31 -0.69 9.37 11.64
C ASN A 31 -0.89 10.81 11.18
N GLU A 32 -2.15 11.24 11.17
CA GLU A 32 -2.59 12.58 10.82
C GLU A 32 -2.19 13.08 9.41
N MET A 33 -1.62 12.20 8.56
CA MET A 33 -1.13 12.54 7.23
C MET A 33 -2.29 12.96 6.32
N LYS A 34 -2.30 14.24 5.94
CA LYS A 34 -3.34 14.86 5.10
C LYS A 34 -4.76 14.71 5.69
N GLY A 35 -4.88 14.66 7.01
CA GLY A 35 -6.17 14.49 7.69
C GLY A 35 -6.65 13.04 7.77
N TYR A 36 -5.75 12.07 7.62
CA TYR A 36 -6.05 10.64 7.75
C TYR A 36 -5.07 9.94 8.69
N ASN A 37 -5.59 8.95 9.42
CA ASN A 37 -4.76 7.87 9.95
C ASN A 37 -4.81 6.70 8.97
N SER A 38 -3.68 6.08 8.67
CA SER A 38 -3.59 5.00 7.69
C SER A 38 -2.62 3.91 8.12
N THR A 39 -2.95 2.68 7.81
CA THR A 39 -2.05 1.52 7.91
C THR A 39 -2.06 0.79 6.57
N ARG A 40 -0.88 0.49 6.04
CA ARG A 40 -0.70 -0.26 4.79
C ARG A 40 0.23 -1.43 5.01
N MET A 41 -0.22 -2.61 4.64
CA MET A 41 0.60 -3.82 4.56
C MET A 41 0.72 -4.25 3.11
N SER A 42 1.90 -4.70 2.68
CA SER A 42 2.09 -5.32 1.38
C SER A 42 2.95 -6.56 1.44
N LEU A 43 2.74 -7.44 0.46
CA LEU A 43 3.55 -8.62 0.22
C LEU A 43 3.76 -8.79 -1.29
N TRP A 44 5.01 -8.85 -1.72
CA TRP A 44 5.37 -9.34 -3.04
C TRP A 44 6.03 -10.70 -2.95
N MET A 45 5.67 -11.60 -3.86
CA MET A 45 6.25 -12.94 -3.94
C MET A 45 6.47 -13.34 -5.41
N PRO A 46 7.62 -13.94 -5.77
CA PRO A 46 7.84 -14.48 -7.09
C PRO A 46 6.97 -15.73 -7.32
N PHE A 47 6.47 -15.90 -8.54
CA PHE A 47 5.71 -17.06 -8.99
C PHE A 47 5.95 -17.28 -10.49
N ASN A 48 6.57 -18.40 -10.89
CA ASN A 48 6.75 -18.81 -12.30
C ASN A 48 7.26 -17.70 -13.25
N LYS A 49 8.39 -17.05 -12.92
CA LYS A 49 8.98 -15.89 -13.66
C LYS A 49 8.08 -14.64 -13.69
N SER A 50 7.06 -14.62 -12.85
CA SER A 50 6.22 -13.48 -12.54
C SER A 50 6.35 -13.11 -11.07
N LYS A 51 5.69 -12.03 -10.65
CA LYS A 51 5.51 -11.65 -9.25
C LYS A 51 4.03 -11.42 -8.98
N LEU A 52 3.57 -11.89 -7.84
CA LEU A 52 2.27 -11.57 -7.26
C LEU A 52 2.50 -10.50 -6.18
N GLY A 53 1.64 -9.50 -6.16
CA GLY A 53 1.64 -8.47 -5.12
C GLY A 53 0.27 -8.37 -4.47
N PHE A 54 0.28 -8.16 -3.17
CA PHE A 54 -0.91 -7.92 -2.36
C PHE A 54 -0.68 -6.64 -1.57
N ILE A 55 -1.68 -5.76 -1.52
CA ILE A 55 -1.69 -4.59 -0.64
C ILE A 55 -3.03 -4.56 0.08
N PHE A 56 -2.97 -4.44 1.40
CA PHE A 56 -4.12 -4.14 2.25
C PHE A 56 -3.88 -2.77 2.85
N GLN A 57 -4.85 -1.89 2.71
CA GLN A 57 -4.78 -0.55 3.28
C GLN A 57 -6.06 -0.25 4.05
N GLN A 58 -5.90 0.28 5.25
CA GLN A 58 -6.98 0.84 6.04
C GLN A 58 -6.68 2.32 6.22
N SER A 59 -7.69 3.17 6.05
CA SER A 59 -7.58 4.58 6.37
C SER A 59 -8.82 5.07 7.09
N GLN A 60 -8.63 6.04 7.98
CA GLN A 60 -9.71 6.72 8.69
C GLN A 60 -9.54 8.23 8.47
N GLU A 61 -10.58 8.88 7.97
CA GLU A 61 -10.60 10.33 7.87
C GLU A 61 -10.81 10.94 9.26
N LEU A 62 -9.89 11.80 9.71
CA LEU A 62 -9.94 12.37 11.07
C LEU A 62 -11.15 13.28 11.29
N SER A 63 -11.60 13.95 10.23
CA SER A 63 -12.68 14.95 10.30
C SER A 63 -14.06 14.30 10.52
N SER A 64 -14.27 13.13 9.90
CA SER A 64 -15.55 12.43 9.82
C SER A 64 -15.58 11.13 10.63
N GLY A 65 -14.41 10.57 10.92
CA GLY A 65 -14.24 9.24 11.52
C GLY A 65 -14.55 8.08 10.56
N ILE A 66 -14.83 8.37 9.29
CA ILE A 66 -15.19 7.35 8.29
C ILE A 66 -13.96 6.52 7.97
N GLU A 67 -14.13 5.20 8.03
CA GLU A 67 -13.10 4.22 7.69
C GLU A 67 -13.26 3.73 6.24
N LYS A 68 -12.14 3.46 5.59
CA LYS A 68 -12.06 2.85 4.26
C LYS A 68 -11.07 1.70 4.28
N ASN A 69 -11.47 0.58 3.68
CA ASN A 69 -10.65 -0.61 3.54
C ASN A 69 -10.44 -0.92 2.06
N GLU A 70 -9.19 -0.93 1.63
CA GLU A 70 -8.81 -1.14 0.24
C GLU A 70 -7.93 -2.37 0.11
N GLN A 71 -8.15 -3.13 -0.95
CA GLN A 71 -7.34 -4.28 -1.30
C GLN A 71 -6.89 -4.16 -2.75
N ILE A 72 -5.61 -4.43 -2.97
CA ILE A 72 -5.03 -4.49 -4.31
C ILE A 72 -4.37 -5.84 -4.49
N ILE A 73 -4.71 -6.51 -5.58
CA ILE A 73 -4.01 -7.69 -6.08
C ILE A 73 -3.32 -7.29 -7.37
N SER A 74 -2.02 -7.53 -7.44
CA SER A 74 -1.22 -7.25 -8.63
C SER A 74 -0.52 -8.51 -9.15
N PHE A 75 -0.38 -8.57 -10.47
CA PHE A 75 0.42 -9.57 -11.15
C PHE A 75 1.37 -8.87 -12.11
N ALA A 76 2.67 -9.11 -11.94
CA ALA A 76 3.72 -8.58 -12.79
C ALA A 76 4.40 -9.73 -13.52
N LYS A 77 4.41 -9.71 -14.85
CA LYS A 77 5.16 -10.68 -15.67
C LYS A 77 6.21 -9.96 -16.48
N GLU A 78 7.42 -10.49 -16.44
CA GLU A 78 8.48 -10.09 -17.37
C GLU A 78 8.16 -10.66 -18.75
N VAL A 79 8.01 -9.78 -19.74
CA VAL A 79 7.76 -10.17 -21.14
C VAL A 79 8.99 -9.79 -21.94
N SER A 80 9.86 -10.77 -22.21
CA SER A 80 11.07 -10.56 -23.00
C SER A 80 10.72 -10.40 -24.48
N GLY A 81 11.17 -9.28 -25.07
CA GLY A 81 11.10 -9.01 -26.50
C GLY A 81 12.08 -7.89 -26.87
N GLN A 82 13.37 -8.22 -26.83
CA GLN A 82 14.54 -7.42 -27.24
C GLN A 82 14.64 -5.96 -26.72
N ARG A 83 15.69 -5.75 -25.91
CA ARG A 83 16.34 -4.47 -25.54
C ARG A 83 15.66 -3.56 -24.52
N HIS A 84 14.42 -3.83 -24.09
CA HIS A 84 13.84 -3.21 -22.90
C HIS A 84 12.94 -4.22 -22.18
N ASP A 85 13.26 -4.59 -20.94
CA ASP A 85 12.40 -5.45 -20.14
C ASP A 85 11.07 -4.73 -19.89
N LYS A 86 10.00 -5.24 -20.50
CA LYS A 86 8.65 -4.73 -20.30
C LYS A 86 7.98 -5.54 -19.22
N THR A 87 7.50 -4.87 -18.18
CA THR A 87 6.68 -5.48 -17.14
C THR A 87 5.22 -5.17 -17.44
N LEU A 88 4.41 -6.19 -17.69
CA LEU A 88 2.96 -6.05 -17.70
C LEU A 88 2.47 -6.17 -16.25
N ILE A 89 1.84 -5.12 -15.74
CA ILE A 89 1.24 -5.11 -14.40
C ILE A 89 -0.28 -5.07 -14.56
N CYS A 90 -0.96 -6.13 -14.11
CA CYS A 90 -2.41 -6.12 -13.94
C CYS A 90 -2.71 -5.75 -12.49
N ILE A 91 -3.61 -4.80 -12.25
CA ILE A 91 -4.01 -4.34 -10.92
C ILE A 91 -5.52 -4.53 -10.80
N LEU A 92 -5.95 -5.34 -9.83
CA LEU A 92 -7.34 -5.47 -9.42
C LEU A 92 -7.50 -4.74 -8.08
N LYS A 93 -8.32 -3.69 -8.07
CA LYS A 93 -8.67 -2.95 -6.86
C LYS A 93 -10.04 -3.40 -6.39
N HIS A 94 -10.16 -3.65 -5.09
CA HIS A 94 -11.42 -3.90 -4.42
C HIS A 94 -11.55 -2.94 -3.23
N GLU A 95 -12.66 -2.21 -3.17
CA GLU A 95 -13.03 -1.33 -2.05
C GLU A 95 -14.28 -1.92 -1.40
N ASN A 96 -14.28 -2.05 -0.07
CA ASN A 96 -15.44 -2.48 0.72
C ASN A 96 -16.07 -1.28 1.43
#